data_AF-A0A1G7JRP1-F1
#
_entry.id   AF-A0A1G7JRP1-F1
#
_cell.length_a   1.000
_cell.length_b   1.000
_cell.length_c   1.000
_cell.angle_alpha   90.00
_cell.angle_beta   90.00
_cell.angle_gamma   90.00
#
_symmetry.space_group_name_H-M   'P 1'
#
loop_
_entity.id
_entity.type
_entity.pdbx_description
1 polymer ?
#
loop_
_entity_poly.entity_id
_entity_poly.type
_entity_poly.pdbx_seq_one_letter_code
_entity_poly.pdbx_strand_id
1 'polypeptide(L)'
;MRVEFGRRAGGGSVAVLVRPDGVRLRLTSYDRKYLIPHDLAHFATEQELGLTDGLFGSIAAGALFDSVEVLSGTRAGVRSEAVRRRNAAALALTESLVGVVHLVANDPGAPERAVTDGIERAWGGVREGRCPHRPERRLAALRSLRALGDRFAALGPAETLELVFDVRPHR
;
A
#
# COMPACT_ATOMS: atom_id res chain seq x y z
N MET A 1 1.78 -9.16 -8.76
CA MET A 1 0.66 -8.37 -9.34
C MET A 1 1.25 -7.12 -9.98
N ARG A 2 0.84 -6.75 -11.20
CA ARG A 2 1.32 -5.49 -11.82
C ARG A 2 0.43 -4.33 -11.36
N VAL A 3 1.05 -3.17 -11.12
CA VAL A 3 0.37 -1.96 -10.64
C VAL A 3 0.90 -0.76 -11.42
N GLU A 4 0.02 0.02 -12.02
CA GLU A 4 0.34 1.22 -12.80
C GLU A 4 -0.29 2.42 -12.09
N PHE A 5 0.52 3.25 -11.43
CA PHE A 5 0.06 4.45 -10.75
C PHE A 5 0.04 5.64 -11.71
N GLY A 6 -1.08 6.35 -11.79
CA GLY A 6 -1.24 7.57 -12.55
C GLY A 6 -1.77 8.70 -11.68
N ARG A 7 -1.56 9.94 -12.15
CA ARG A 7 -2.16 11.12 -11.55
C ARG A 7 -3.62 11.23 -11.97
N ARG A 8 -4.50 11.58 -11.03
CA ARG A 8 -5.89 11.88 -11.34
C ARG A 8 -6.07 13.36 -11.69
N ALA A 9 -6.85 13.64 -12.74
CA ALA A 9 -7.31 14.99 -13.04
C ALA A 9 -8.15 15.52 -11.85
N GLY A 10 -7.73 16.62 -11.24
CA GLY A 10 -8.36 17.18 -10.03
C GLY A 10 -7.75 16.70 -8.69
N GLY A 11 -6.57 16.07 -8.73
CA GLY A 11 -5.79 15.67 -7.56
C GLY A 11 -6.05 14.24 -7.08
N GLY A 12 -5.09 13.69 -6.34
CA GLY A 12 -5.06 12.28 -5.93
C GLY A 12 -4.40 11.36 -6.95
N SER A 13 -4.51 10.05 -6.71
CA SER A 13 -3.94 8.99 -7.55
C SER A 13 -5.03 8.04 -8.06
N VAL A 14 -4.72 7.42 -9.18
CA VAL A 14 -5.43 6.27 -9.71
C VAL A 14 -4.41 5.18 -9.96
N ALA A 15 -4.71 3.94 -9.59
CA ALA A 15 -3.86 2.80 -9.90
C ALA A 15 -4.64 1.76 -10.71
N VAL A 16 -4.07 1.32 -11.84
CA VAL A 16 -4.58 0.17 -12.59
C VAL A 16 -3.81 -1.06 -12.13
N LEU A 17 -4.53 -2.10 -11.70
CA LEU A 17 -3.95 -3.34 -11.22
C LEU A 17 -4.28 -4.49 -12.16
N VAL A 18 -3.28 -5.30 -12.48
CA VAL A 18 -3.46 -6.56 -13.21
C VAL A 18 -3.05 -7.71 -12.32
N ARG A 19 -4.06 -8.46 -11.87
CA ARG A 19 -3.88 -9.61 -10.99
C ARG A 19 -3.31 -10.81 -11.74
N PRO A 20 -2.70 -11.78 -11.03
CA PRO A 20 -2.22 -13.03 -11.65
C PRO A 20 -3.33 -13.84 -12.34
N ASP A 21 -4.58 -13.70 -11.91
CA ASP A 21 -5.75 -14.36 -12.51
C ASP A 21 -6.33 -13.60 -13.73
N GLY A 22 -5.65 -12.56 -14.21
CA GLY A 22 -6.04 -11.79 -15.39
C GLY A 22 -7.10 -10.71 -15.14
N VAL A 23 -7.62 -10.58 -13.92
CA VAL A 23 -8.59 -9.53 -13.60
C VAL A 23 -7.90 -8.17 -13.57
N ARG A 24 -8.52 -7.18 -14.24
CA ARG A 24 -8.07 -5.79 -14.27
C ARG A 24 -8.94 -4.93 -13.37
N LEU A 25 -8.30 -4.17 -12.51
CA LEU A 25 -8.94 -3.36 -11.48
C LEU A 25 -8.47 -1.91 -11.58
N ARG A 26 -9.30 -0.98 -11.12
CA ARG A 26 -8.94 0.40 -10.85
C ARG A 26 -9.10 0.68 -9.36
N LEU A 27 -8.00 1.05 -8.71
CA LEU A 27 -8.00 1.59 -7.36
C LEU A 27 -7.97 3.12 -7.47
N THR A 28 -8.83 3.79 -6.71
CA THR A 28 -8.87 5.26 -6.66
C THR A 28 -8.58 5.74 -5.26
N SER A 29 -7.61 6.64 -5.11
CA SER A 29 -7.33 7.31 -3.84
C SER A 29 -7.58 8.81 -3.94
N TYR A 30 -8.31 9.34 -2.95
CA TYR A 30 -8.75 10.74 -2.90
C TYR A 30 -7.87 11.63 -2.03
N ASP A 31 -6.74 11.11 -1.54
CA ASP A 31 -5.96 11.82 -0.53
C ASP A 31 -5.32 13.09 -1.11
N ARG A 32 -5.83 14.24 -0.65
CA ARG A 32 -5.32 15.59 -0.97
C ARG A 32 -4.50 16.18 0.18
N LYS A 33 -4.46 15.51 1.33
CA LYS A 33 -3.80 16.03 2.54
C LYS A 33 -2.28 15.93 2.43
N TYR A 34 -1.80 14.91 1.73
CA TYR A 34 -0.38 14.60 1.61
C TYR A 34 0.11 14.71 0.16
N LEU A 35 1.41 14.99 0.00
CA LEU A 35 2.05 15.09 -1.32
C LEU A 35 2.22 13.70 -1.95
N ILE A 36 2.58 12.71 -1.13
CA ILE A 36 2.72 11.32 -1.54
C ILE A 36 1.35 10.63 -1.40
N PRO A 37 0.82 9.98 -2.46
CA PRO A 37 -0.46 9.28 -2.37
C PRO A 37 -0.49 8.16 -1.34
N HIS A 38 -1.63 8.01 -0.67
CA HIS A 38 -1.81 7.00 0.38
C HIS A 38 -1.74 5.56 -0.14
N ASP A 39 -2.25 5.29 -1.34
CA ASP A 39 -2.13 3.98 -1.99
C ASP A 39 -0.68 3.66 -2.37
N LEU A 40 0.14 4.66 -2.67
CA LEU A 40 1.58 4.46 -2.84
C LEU A 40 2.27 4.12 -1.51
N ALA A 41 1.80 4.69 -0.40
CA ALA A 41 2.25 4.33 0.95
C ALA A 41 1.91 2.89 1.32
N HIS A 42 0.70 2.43 0.97
CA HIS A 42 0.35 1.01 1.06
C HIS A 42 1.31 0.14 0.25
N PHE A 43 1.54 0.48 -1.02
CA PHE A 43 2.41 -0.32 -1.89
C PHE A 43 3.81 -0.46 -1.29
N ALA A 44 4.46 0.66 -0.94
CA ALA A 44 5.83 0.68 -0.43
C ALA A 44 5.95 -0.06 0.91
N THR A 45 5.00 0.18 1.83
CA THR A 45 5.03 -0.42 3.17
C THR A 45 4.77 -1.91 3.09
N GLU A 46 3.73 -2.34 2.38
CA GLU A 46 3.39 -3.76 2.29
C GLU A 46 4.49 -4.56 1.60
N GLN A 47 5.07 -4.03 0.51
CA GLN A 47 6.18 -4.68 -0.18
C GLN A 47 7.42 -4.81 0.73
N GLU A 48 7.87 -3.70 1.33
CA GLU A 48 9.10 -3.71 2.12
C GLU A 48 8.93 -4.45 3.45
N LEU A 49 7.74 -4.47 4.04
CA LEU A 49 7.49 -5.25 5.26
C LEU A 49 7.09 -6.70 4.99
N GLY A 50 6.83 -7.06 3.73
CA GLY A 50 6.38 -8.41 3.34
C GLY A 50 4.96 -8.72 3.78
N LEU A 51 4.10 -7.71 3.88
CA LEU A 51 2.71 -7.84 4.31
C LEU A 51 1.86 -8.31 3.12
N THR A 52 1.40 -9.56 3.17
CA THR A 52 0.60 -10.17 2.09
C THR A 52 -0.91 -10.14 2.36
N ASP A 53 -1.32 -9.59 3.49
CA ASP A 53 -2.70 -9.50 3.97
C ASP A 53 -3.18 -8.05 4.18
N GLY A 54 -2.37 -7.06 3.77
CA GLY A 54 -2.73 -5.66 3.61
C GLY A 54 -3.65 -5.37 2.42
N LEU A 55 -3.73 -4.12 1.96
CA LEU A 55 -4.58 -3.69 0.85
C LEU A 55 -4.19 -4.39 -0.46
N PHE A 56 -2.93 -4.28 -0.89
CA PHE A 56 -2.47 -4.88 -2.16
C PHE A 56 -2.43 -6.40 -2.08
N GLY A 57 -2.01 -6.94 -0.93
CA GLY A 57 -2.06 -8.39 -0.68
C GLY A 57 -3.49 -8.96 -0.75
N SER A 58 -4.45 -8.26 -0.14
CA SER A 58 -5.87 -8.65 -0.19
C SER A 58 -6.45 -8.53 -1.59
N ILE A 59 -6.15 -7.45 -2.33
CA ILE A 59 -6.58 -7.29 -3.73
C ILE A 59 -6.05 -8.44 -4.58
N ALA A 60 -4.75 -8.76 -4.45
CA ALA A 60 -4.12 -9.87 -5.15
C ALA A 60 -4.78 -11.22 -4.84
N ALA A 61 -5.27 -11.42 -3.60
CA ALA A 61 -5.95 -12.63 -3.17
C ALA A 61 -7.43 -12.72 -3.61
N GLY A 62 -8.03 -11.63 -4.09
CA GLY A 62 -9.41 -11.63 -4.56
C GLY A 62 -10.32 -10.53 -3.97
N ALA A 63 -9.86 -9.78 -2.97
CA ALA A 63 -10.68 -8.78 -2.30
C ALA A 63 -10.99 -7.59 -3.21
N LEU A 64 -12.22 -7.09 -3.10
CA LEU A 64 -12.67 -5.82 -3.66
C LEU A 64 -13.09 -4.92 -2.49
N PHE A 65 -12.54 -3.71 -2.46
CA PHE A 65 -12.88 -2.65 -1.52
C PHE A 65 -13.73 -1.60 -2.24
N ASP A 66 -14.34 -0.69 -1.50
CA ASP A 66 -15.21 0.35 -2.08
C ASP A 66 -14.43 1.30 -3.02
N SER A 67 -13.12 1.44 -2.80
CA SER A 67 -12.19 2.17 -3.66
C SER A 67 -11.77 1.42 -4.93
N VAL A 68 -12.22 0.17 -5.11
CA VAL A 68 -11.81 -0.73 -6.21
C VAL A 68 -12.97 -0.97 -7.18
N GLU A 69 -12.76 -0.58 -8.43
CA GLU A 69 -13.62 -0.86 -9.56
C GLU A 69 -13.04 -2.01 -10.42
N VAL A 70 -13.90 -2.85 -10.98
CA VAL A 70 -13.50 -3.94 -11.88
C VAL A 70 -13.63 -3.46 -13.31
N LEU A 71 -12.52 -3.39 -14.03
CA LEU A 71 -12.47 -2.93 -15.42
C LEU A 71 -12.74 -4.07 -16.41
N SER A 72 -12.20 -5.26 -16.13
CA SER A 72 -12.42 -6.46 -16.94
C SER A 72 -12.13 -7.74 -16.16
N GLY A 73 -12.78 -8.84 -16.55
CA GLY A 73 -12.69 -10.15 -15.89
C GLY A 73 -13.85 -10.43 -14.93
N THR A 74 -13.95 -11.65 -14.42
CA THR A 74 -15.10 -12.11 -13.63
C THR A 74 -14.98 -11.73 -12.16
N ARG A 75 -16.03 -11.11 -11.59
CA ARG A 75 -16.14 -10.81 -10.16
C ARG A 75 -16.47 -12.08 -9.38
N ALA A 76 -15.57 -12.53 -8.51
CA ALA A 76 -15.86 -13.61 -7.56
C ALA A 76 -16.37 -13.02 -6.23
N GLY A 77 -17.62 -12.55 -6.19
CA GLY A 77 -18.20 -11.82 -5.05
C GLY A 77 -18.05 -12.54 -3.69
N VAL A 78 -18.45 -13.81 -3.61
CA VAL A 78 -18.33 -14.64 -2.39
C VAL A 78 -16.86 -14.80 -1.95
N ARG A 79 -15.93 -14.88 -2.92
CA ARG A 79 -14.50 -14.98 -2.66
C ARG A 79 -13.93 -13.69 -2.10
N SER A 80 -14.44 -12.53 -2.52
CA SER A 80 -14.00 -11.22 -2.02
C SER A 80 -14.30 -11.05 -0.53
N GLU A 81 -15.54 -11.32 -0.11
CA GLU A 81 -15.95 -11.18 1.29
C GLU A 81 -15.16 -12.12 2.21
N ALA A 82 -14.97 -13.37 1.78
CA ALA A 82 -14.17 -14.34 2.54
C ALA A 82 -12.73 -13.86 2.75
N VAL A 83 -12.09 -13.26 1.73
CA VAL A 83 -10.74 -12.69 1.86
C VAL A 83 -10.74 -11.50 2.82
N ARG A 84 -11.67 -10.55 2.67
CA ARG A 84 -11.75 -9.39 3.57
C ARG A 84 -11.95 -9.80 5.03
N ARG A 85 -12.85 -10.75 5.28
CA ARG A 85 -13.11 -11.27 6.63
C ARG A 85 -11.87 -11.94 7.22
N ARG A 86 -11.19 -12.80 6.43
CA ARG A 86 -9.97 -13.48 6.87
C ARG A 86 -8.85 -12.48 7.19
N ASN A 87 -8.71 -11.43 6.39
CA ASN A 87 -7.62 -10.46 6.50
C ASN A 87 -7.96 -9.25 7.39
N ALA A 88 -9.18 -9.14 7.96
CA ALA A 88 -9.66 -7.92 8.64
C ALA A 88 -8.71 -7.39 9.73
N ALA A 89 -8.21 -8.28 10.60
CA ALA A 89 -7.28 -7.89 11.66
C ALA A 89 -5.91 -7.45 11.11
N ALA A 90 -5.44 -8.09 10.04
CA ALA A 90 -4.19 -7.73 9.40
C ALA A 90 -4.29 -6.42 8.61
N LEU A 91 -5.44 -6.16 7.99
CA LEU A 91 -5.75 -4.88 7.35
C LEU A 91 -5.66 -3.75 8.37
N ALA A 92 -6.35 -3.85 9.51
CA ALA A 92 -6.32 -2.81 10.55
C ALA A 92 -4.89 -2.52 11.09
N LEU A 93 -4.09 -3.58 11.29
CA LEU A 93 -2.68 -3.43 11.65
C LEU A 93 -1.90 -2.75 10.52
N THR A 94 -2.07 -3.20 9.28
CA THR A 94 -1.38 -2.66 8.10
C THR A 94 -1.68 -1.17 7.93
N GLU A 95 -2.93 -0.74 8.06
CA GLU A 95 -3.33 0.68 8.05
C GLU A 95 -2.53 1.50 9.07
N SER A 96 -2.34 0.96 10.28
CA SER A 96 -1.58 1.63 11.33
C SER A 96 -0.10 1.75 10.96
N LEU A 97 0.50 0.70 10.38
CA LEU A 97 1.90 0.72 9.94
C LEU A 97 2.10 1.65 8.75
N VAL A 98 1.23 1.58 7.74
CA VAL A 98 1.21 2.46 6.56
C VAL A 98 1.06 3.90 7.02
N GLY A 99 0.15 4.18 7.96
CA GLY A 99 -0.05 5.51 8.52
C GLY A 99 1.24 6.09 9.09
N VAL A 100 2.03 5.32 9.82
CA VAL A 100 3.34 5.77 10.33
C VAL A 100 4.31 6.10 9.19
N VAL A 101 4.48 5.19 8.24
CA VAL A 101 5.41 5.39 7.12
C VAL A 101 5.00 6.61 6.29
N HIS A 102 3.70 6.75 6.03
CA HIS A 102 3.12 7.85 5.25
C HIS A 102 3.32 9.20 5.94
N LEU A 103 3.09 9.27 7.25
CA LEU A 103 3.23 10.50 8.02
C LEU A 103 4.70 10.94 8.08
N VAL A 104 5.63 10.02 8.36
CA VAL A 104 7.08 10.31 8.39
C VAL A 104 7.63 10.64 6.99
N ALA A 105 7.11 10.02 5.94
CA ALA A 105 7.54 10.32 4.57
C ALA A 105 7.14 11.74 4.12
N ASN A 106 6.00 12.25 4.59
CA ASN A 106 5.50 13.59 4.25
C ASN A 106 5.96 14.69 5.21
N ASP A 107 6.67 14.35 6.28
CA ASP A 107 7.26 15.33 7.20
C ASP A 107 8.76 15.54 6.89
N PRO A 108 9.15 16.68 6.30
CA PRO A 108 10.55 16.96 5.97
C PRO A 108 11.42 17.17 7.22
N GLY A 109 10.84 17.46 8.38
CA GLY A 109 11.55 17.61 9.65
C GLY A 109 11.70 16.29 10.42
N ALA A 110 10.97 15.23 10.03
CA ALA A 110 11.01 13.96 10.75
C ALA A 110 12.34 13.22 10.50
N PRO A 111 13.08 12.85 11.56
CA PRO A 111 14.28 12.04 11.41
C PRO A 111 13.91 10.62 10.97
N GLU A 112 14.73 9.96 10.14
CA GLU A 112 14.41 8.62 9.62
C GLU A 112 14.09 7.60 10.73
N ARG A 113 14.78 7.67 11.88
CA ARG A 113 14.52 6.80 13.04
C ARG A 113 13.07 6.85 13.54
N ALA A 114 12.34 7.94 13.28
CA ALA A 114 10.95 8.08 13.69
C ALA A 114 10.04 7.00 13.09
N VAL A 115 10.37 6.47 11.90
CA VAL A 115 9.60 5.37 11.30
C VAL A 115 9.77 4.08 12.10
N THR A 116 10.98 3.79 12.59
CA THR A 116 11.28 2.58 13.36
C THR A 116 10.54 2.59 14.68
N ASP A 117 10.62 3.71 15.41
CA ASP A 117 9.96 3.88 16.71
C ASP A 117 8.43 3.94 16.54
N GLY A 118 7.95 4.59 15.49
CA GLY A 118 6.53 4.68 15.18
C GLY A 118 5.92 3.31 14.85
N ILE A 119 6.59 2.50 14.04
CA ILE A 119 6.14 1.13 13.71
C ILE A 119 6.15 0.25 14.95
N GLU A 120 7.16 0.37 15.83
CA GLU A 120 7.18 -0.39 17.10
C GLU A 120 5.96 -0.04 17.97
N ARG A 121 5.64 1.25 18.10
CA ARG A 121 4.47 1.71 18.86
C ARG A 121 3.15 1.26 18.23
N ALA A 122 3.02 1.41 16.91
CA ALA A 122 1.81 1.01 16.18
C ALA A 122 1.57 -0.50 16.29
N TRP A 123 2.63 -1.31 16.22
CA TRP A 123 2.56 -2.75 16.46
C TRP A 123 2.08 -3.06 17.88
N GLY A 124 2.75 -2.49 18.89
CA GLY A 124 2.42 -2.72 20.30
C GLY A 124 1.02 -2.27 20.72
N GLY A 125 0.39 -1.37 19.96
CA GLY A 125 -1.01 -0.98 20.17
C GLY A 125 -2.03 -2.04 19.74
N VAL A 126 -1.62 -3.04 18.95
CA VAL A 126 -2.53 -4.04 18.33
C VAL A 126 -2.09 -5.48 18.62
N ARG A 127 -0.79 -5.73 18.77
CA ARG A 127 -0.19 -7.05 18.94
C ARG A 127 0.70 -7.08 20.18
N GLU A 128 0.73 -8.23 20.83
CA GLU A 128 1.69 -8.48 21.91
C GLU A 128 3.10 -8.73 21.35
N GLY A 129 4.11 -8.40 22.16
CA GLY A 129 5.51 -8.63 21.82
C GLY A 129 6.12 -7.55 20.92
N ARG A 130 7.41 -7.74 20.60
CA ARG A 130 8.17 -6.81 19.73
C ARG A 130 7.74 -6.95 18.28
N CYS A 131 7.77 -5.85 17.54
CA CYS A 131 7.46 -5.89 16.12
C CYS A 131 8.51 -6.76 15.37
N PRO A 132 8.07 -7.78 14.61
CA PRO A 132 8.97 -8.74 13.97
C PRO A 132 9.70 -8.16 12.76
N HIS A 133 9.21 -7.06 12.18
CA HIS A 133 9.86 -6.40 11.07
C HIS A 133 11.16 -5.75 11.55
N ARG A 134 12.30 -6.15 10.99
CA ARG A 134 13.59 -5.60 11.40
C ARG A 134 13.70 -4.10 11.09
N PRO A 135 14.45 -3.31 11.88
CA PRO A 135 14.61 -1.88 11.65
C PRO A 135 15.03 -1.51 10.22
N GLU A 136 15.85 -2.33 9.57
CA GLU A 136 16.33 -2.09 8.21
C GLU A 136 15.18 -2.13 7.20
N ARG A 137 14.21 -3.04 7.38
CA ARG A 137 13.02 -3.14 6.51
C ARG A 137 12.05 -1.99 6.75
N ARG A 138 11.94 -1.51 7.99
CA ARG A 138 11.15 -0.31 8.34
C ARG A 138 11.71 0.95 7.68
N LEU A 139 13.04 1.10 7.70
CA LEU A 139 13.73 2.19 6.99
C LEU A 139 13.62 2.04 5.47
N ALA A 140 13.71 0.81 4.95
CA ALA A 140 13.50 0.54 3.53
C ALA A 140 12.10 0.96 3.06
N ALA A 141 11.05 0.70 3.85
CA ALA A 141 9.70 1.16 3.56
C ALA A 141 9.61 2.69 3.42
N LEU A 142 10.21 3.44 4.35
CA LEU A 142 10.27 4.90 4.30
C LEU A 142 11.01 5.41 3.05
N ARG A 143 12.21 4.85 2.78
CA ARG A 143 13.05 5.27 1.66
C ARG A 143 12.41 4.93 0.31
N SER A 144 11.81 3.75 0.22
CA SER A 144 11.02 3.30 -0.92
C SER A 144 9.85 4.25 -1.17
N LEU A 145 9.08 4.61 -0.12
CA LEU A 145 7.97 5.54 -0.28
C LEU A 145 8.41 6.94 -0.73
N ARG A 146 9.50 7.49 -0.19
CA ARG A 146 10.04 8.79 -0.63
C ARG A 146 10.48 8.74 -2.09
N ALA A 147 11.26 7.73 -2.48
CA ALA A 147 11.72 7.57 -3.86
C ALA A 147 10.57 7.36 -4.86
N LEU A 148 9.56 6.57 -4.48
CA LEU A 148 8.35 6.39 -5.30
C LEU A 148 7.52 7.69 -5.34
N GLY A 149 7.45 8.41 -4.24
CA GLY A 149 6.83 9.73 -4.14
C GLY A 149 7.46 10.73 -5.12
N ASP A 150 8.79 10.81 -5.18
CA ASP A 150 9.52 11.68 -6.11
C ASP A 150 9.23 11.29 -7.57
N ARG A 151 9.27 9.98 -7.88
CA ARG A 151 8.94 9.47 -9.22
C ARG A 151 7.49 9.77 -9.62
N PHE A 152 6.55 9.57 -8.70
CA PHE A 152 5.15 9.91 -8.91
C PHE A 152 4.96 11.42 -9.09
N ALA A 153 5.70 12.23 -8.31
CA ALA A 153 5.68 13.68 -8.40
C ALA A 153 6.19 14.18 -9.78
N ALA A 154 7.12 13.45 -10.39
CA ALA A 154 7.66 13.78 -11.71
C ALA A 154 6.76 13.37 -12.89
N LEU A 155 5.71 12.56 -12.68
CA LEU A 155 4.84 12.10 -13.77
C LEU A 155 4.13 13.26 -14.46
N GLY A 156 4.24 13.30 -15.79
CA GLY A 156 3.45 14.14 -16.67
C GLY A 156 1.99 13.67 -16.82
N PRO A 157 1.16 14.47 -17.51
CA PRO A 157 -0.20 14.06 -17.84
C PRO A 157 -0.19 12.76 -18.67
N ALA A 158 -1.02 11.78 -18.27
CA ALA A 158 -1.11 10.44 -18.88
C ALA A 158 0.10 9.51 -18.71
N GLU A 159 1.20 9.95 -18.08
CA GLU A 159 2.28 9.04 -17.69
C GLU A 159 1.87 8.20 -16.48
N THR A 160 2.45 7.00 -16.40
CA THR A 160 2.23 6.10 -15.27
C THR A 160 3.55 5.58 -14.71
N LEU A 161 3.52 5.31 -13.41
CA LEU A 161 4.58 4.64 -12.68
C LEU A 161 4.24 3.15 -12.59
N GLU A 162 4.94 2.34 -13.38
CA GLU A 162 4.77 0.89 -13.40
C GLU A 162 5.58 0.22 -12.29
N LEU A 163 4.91 -0.62 -11.51
CA LEU A 163 5.48 -1.36 -10.39
C LEU A 163 4.96 -2.81 -10.36
N VAL A 164 5.70 -3.66 -9.65
CA VAL A 164 5.31 -5.06 -9.40
C VAL A 164 5.24 -5.30 -7.90
N PHE A 165 4.05 -5.66 -7.43
CA PHE A 165 3.83 -6.12 -6.06
C PHE A 165 4.10 -7.62 -5.97
N ASP A 166 5.04 -8.07 -5.13
CA ASP A 166 5.27 -9.49 -4.92
C ASP A 166 4.16 -10.04 -4.01
N VAL A 167 3.52 -11.10 -4.46
CA VAL A 167 2.43 -11.76 -3.74
C VAL A 167 2.95 -12.91 -2.87
N ARG A 168 4.26 -13.20 -2.95
CA ARG A 168 4.92 -14.19 -2.12
C ARG A 168 5.45 -13.53 -0.85
N PRO A 169 5.31 -14.16 0.32
CA PRO A 169 6.00 -13.69 1.51
C PRO A 169 7.51 -13.71 1.26
N HIS A 170 8.20 -12.61 1.59
CA HIS A 170 9.65 -12.61 1.65
C HIS A 170 10.08 -13.58 2.75
N ARG A 171 10.84 -14.63 2.37
CA ARG A 171 11.37 -15.66 3.29
C ARG A 171 12.47 -15.10 4.18
#